data_AF-A0A5B8NT01-F1
#
_entry.id   AF-A0A5B8NT01-F1
#
_cell.length_a   1.000
_cell.length_b   1.000
_cell.length_c   1.000
_cell.angle_alpha   90.00
_cell.angle_beta   90.00
_cell.angle_gamma   90.00
#
_symmetry.space_group_name_H-M   'P 1'
#
loop_
_entity.id
_entity.type
_entity.pdbx_description
1 polymer ?
#
loop_
_entity_poly.entity_id
_entity_poly.type
_entity_poly.pdbx_seq_one_letter_code
_entity_poly.pdbx_strand_id
1 'polypeptide(L)'
;MPVWLSVGSSSARETFKEAGIDTNRLHSDDRATDTVTNFTTMVEPLKENDIHHVYLITSDYHMRRSRVIGTVVFGSQSAISAMTATT
;
A
#
# COMPACT_ATOMS: atom_id res chain seq x y z
N MET A 1 -7.36 -11.47 2.72
CA MET A 1 -6.19 -10.58 2.69
C MET A 1 -6.63 -9.14 2.96
N PRO A 2 -6.00 -8.44 3.92
CA PRO A 2 -6.24 -7.02 4.13
C PRO A 2 -5.73 -6.20 2.93
N VAL A 3 -6.35 -5.05 2.69
CA VAL A 3 -5.91 -4.08 1.69
C VAL A 3 -5.58 -2.78 2.41
N TRP A 4 -4.37 -2.30 2.21
CA TRP A 4 -3.90 -1.03 2.76
C TRP A 4 -3.86 0.02 1.65
N LEU A 5 -4.48 1.17 1.90
CA LEU A 5 -4.53 2.29 0.99
C LEU A 5 -3.62 3.39 1.56
N SER A 6 -2.44 3.61 0.96
CA SER A 6 -1.47 4.59 1.45
C SER A 6 -1.81 6.05 1.10
N VAL A 7 -3.01 6.29 0.57
CA VAL A 7 -3.68 7.56 0.40
C VAL A 7 -5.16 7.19 0.28
N GLY A 8 -5.96 7.61 1.26
CA GLY A 8 -7.40 7.33 1.27
C GLY A 8 -8.18 8.45 0.60
N SER A 9 -8.77 8.19 -0.57
CA SER A 9 -9.92 8.96 -1.03
C SER A 9 -11.20 8.21 -0.66
N SER A 10 -12.28 8.94 -0.35
CA SER A 10 -13.62 8.37 -0.21
C SER A 10 -14.01 7.52 -1.42
N SER A 11 -13.55 7.91 -2.61
CA SER A 11 -13.79 7.17 -3.86
C SER A 11 -13.19 5.76 -3.88
N ALA A 12 -12.03 5.52 -3.24
CA ALA A 12 -11.43 4.19 -3.24
C ALA A 12 -12.32 3.16 -2.54
N ARG A 13 -12.87 3.50 -1.36
CA ARG A 13 -13.77 2.61 -0.61
C ARG A 13 -15.05 2.30 -1.39
N GLU A 14 -15.58 3.27 -2.11
CA GLU A 14 -16.76 3.09 -2.98
C GLU A 14 -16.45 2.10 -4.11
N THR A 15 -15.31 2.22 -4.78
CA THR A 15 -14.89 1.27 -5.83
C THR A 15 -14.81 -0.17 -5.31
N PHE A 16 -14.25 -0.38 -4.11
CA PHE A 16 -14.20 -1.73 -3.51
C PHE A 16 -15.59 -2.25 -3.17
N LYS A 17 -16.48 -1.40 -2.66
CA LYS A 17 -17.87 -1.75 -2.35
C LYS A 17 -18.64 -2.15 -3.62
N GLU A 18 -18.49 -1.38 -4.71
CA GLU A 18 -19.09 -1.67 -6.01
C GLU A 18 -18.59 -2.99 -6.61
N ALA A 19 -17.32 -3.32 -6.38
CA ALA A 19 -16.74 -4.61 -6.76
C ALA A 19 -17.18 -5.79 -5.86
N GLY A 20 -18.08 -5.57 -4.89
CA GLY A 20 -18.55 -6.59 -3.96
C GLY A 20 -17.50 -7.02 -2.91
N ILE A 21 -16.47 -6.21 -2.69
CA ILE A 21 -15.41 -6.50 -1.72
C ILE A 21 -15.78 -5.92 -0.35
N ASP A 22 -15.70 -6.77 0.68
CA ASP A 22 -15.97 -6.35 2.06
C ASP A 22 -15.04 -5.20 2.49
N THR A 23 -15.66 -4.05 2.77
CA THR A 23 -14.95 -2.83 3.16
C THR A 23 -14.31 -2.90 4.55
N ASN A 24 -14.63 -3.91 5.37
CA ASN A 24 -13.95 -4.18 6.64
C ASN A 24 -12.50 -4.65 6.44
N ARG A 25 -12.15 -5.09 5.23
CA ARG A 25 -10.80 -5.48 4.86
C ARG A 25 -9.92 -4.30 4.43
N LEU A 26 -10.50 -3.10 4.36
CA LEU A 26 -9.82 -1.90 3.87
C LEU A 26 -9.32 -1.06 5.04
N HIS A 27 -8.02 -0.83 5.06
CA HIS A 27 -7.32 0.03 6.02
C HIS A 27 -6.75 1.23 5.25
N SER A 28 -7.01 2.44 5.74
CA SER A 28 -6.54 3.67 5.08
C SER A 28 -5.48 4.35 5.92
N ASP A 29 -4.41 4.80 5.27
CA ASP A 29 -3.41 5.71 5.82
C ASP A 29 -3.42 6.98 4.97
N ASP A 30 -3.88 8.09 5.55
CA ASP A 30 -4.02 9.38 4.90
C ASP A 30 -2.87 10.35 5.23
N ARG A 31 -1.80 9.86 5.86
CA ARG A 31 -0.65 10.67 6.29
C ARG A 31 0.31 11.00 5.14
N ALA A 32 0.23 10.28 4.03
CA ALA A 32 1.16 10.46 2.91
C ALA A 32 0.84 11.71 2.08
N THR A 33 1.88 12.46 1.73
CA THR A 33 1.83 13.71 0.94
C THR A 33 2.50 13.59 -0.43
N ASP A 34 3.25 12.51 -0.65
CA ASP A 34 4.06 12.28 -1.83
C ASP A 34 4.36 10.77 -2.01
N THR A 35 5.10 10.41 -3.05
CA THR A 35 5.37 9.01 -3.35
C THR A 35 6.33 8.34 -2.36
N VAL A 36 7.19 9.06 -1.64
CA VAL A 36 8.04 8.48 -0.59
C VAL A 36 7.22 8.24 0.67
N THR A 37 6.41 9.23 1.06
CA THR A 37 5.57 9.13 2.26
C THR A 37 4.50 8.03 2.15
N ASN A 38 4.02 7.71 0.94
CA ASN A 38 3.19 6.52 0.66
C ASN A 38 3.78 5.20 1.22
N PHE A 39 5.11 5.09 1.32
CA PHE A 39 5.77 3.88 1.82
C PHE A 39 6.24 4.04 3.26
N THR A 40 6.78 5.19 3.64
CA THR A 40 7.37 5.36 4.97
C THR A 40 6.32 5.35 6.07
N THR A 41 5.13 5.93 5.85
CA THR A 41 4.04 5.91 6.85
C THR A 41 3.49 4.51 7.06
N MET A 42 3.56 3.65 6.02
CA MET A 42 3.07 2.28 6.04
C MET A 42 3.97 1.30 6.80
N VAL A 43 5.23 1.65 7.12
CA VAL A 43 6.16 0.73 7.80
C VAL A 43 5.63 0.29 9.16
N GLU A 44 5.15 1.23 9.98
CA GLU A 44 4.67 0.94 11.33
C GLU A 44 3.38 0.12 11.33
N PRO A 45 2.31 0.50 10.59
CA PRO A 45 1.10 -0.32 10.48
C PRO A 45 1.36 -1.74 9.98
N LEU A 46 2.26 -1.93 9.01
CA LEU A 46 2.60 -3.26 8.51
C LEU A 46 3.30 -4.10 9.58
N LYS A 47 4.22 -3.52 10.36
CA LYS A 47 4.88 -4.22 11.47
C LYS A 47 3.93 -4.57 12.60
N GLU A 48 3.08 -3.64 13.01
CA GLU A 48 2.10 -3.85 14.09
C GLU A 48 1.10 -4.96 13.76
N ASN A 49 0.83 -5.18 12.46
CA ASN A 49 -0.07 -6.21 11.97
C ASN A 49 0.65 -7.50 11.51
N ASP A 50 1.95 -7.65 11.80
CA ASP A 50 2.76 -8.82 11.42
C ASP A 50 2.76 -9.12 9.91
N ILE A 51 2.75 -8.05 9.09
CA ILE A 51 2.71 -8.14 7.62
C ILE A 51 4.12 -8.01 7.04
N HIS A 52 4.63 -9.12 6.52
CA HIS A 52 5.98 -9.23 5.96
C HIS A 52 6.05 -9.21 4.43
N HIS A 53 4.93 -9.49 3.77
CA HIS A 53 4.86 -9.58 2.32
C HIS A 53 3.68 -8.78 1.80
N VAL A 54 3.96 -7.84 0.90
CA VAL A 54 2.94 -6.95 0.33
C VAL A 54 2.92 -7.05 -1.20
N TYR A 55 1.71 -6.99 -1.75
CA TYR A 55 1.51 -6.72 -3.17
C TYR A 55 1.28 -5.22 -3.36
N LEU A 56 2.20 -4.57 -4.05
CA LEU A 56 2.14 -3.16 -4.41
C LEU A 56 1.38 -3.01 -5.72
N ILE A 57 0.24 -2.34 -5.67
CA ILE A 57 -0.63 -2.06 -6.82
C ILE A 57 -0.69 -0.55 -7.02
N THR A 58 -0.40 -0.09 -8.23
CA THR A 58 -0.53 1.29 -8.68
C THR A 58 -0.58 1.31 -10.21
N SER A 59 -0.96 2.45 -10.80
CA SER A 59 -0.91 2.63 -12.25
C SER A 59 0.49 2.36 -12.83
N ASP A 60 0.54 1.91 -14.08
CA ASP A 60 1.78 1.70 -14.85
C ASP A 60 2.73 2.89 -14.79
N TYR A 61 2.17 4.10 -14.90
CA TYR A 61 2.90 5.35 -14.85
C TYR A 61 3.70 5.52 -13.53
N HIS A 62 3.13 5.13 -12.40
CA HIS A 62 3.79 5.24 -11.10
C HIS A 62 4.61 4.01 -10.74
N MET A 63 4.36 2.86 -11.37
CA MET A 63 4.93 1.57 -10.96
C MET A 63 6.47 1.59 -10.89
N ARG A 64 7.15 2.19 -11.88
CA ARG A 64 8.62 2.26 -11.88
C ARG A 64 9.16 2.95 -10.62
N ARG A 65 8.59 4.11 -10.26
CA ARG A 65 9.00 4.89 -9.09
C ARG A 65 8.62 4.17 -7.79
N SER A 66 7.40 3.65 -7.73
CA SER A 66 6.86 2.92 -6.58
C SER A 66 7.65 1.65 -6.27
N ARG A 67 8.09 0.90 -7.28
CA ARG A 67 8.93 -0.29 -7.10
C ARG A 67 10.26 0.04 -6.44
N VAL A 68 10.97 1.06 -6.94
CA VAL A 68 12.28 1.46 -6.40
C VAL A 68 12.14 1.93 -4.96
N ILE A 69 11.21 2.84 -4.70
CA ILE A 69 10.99 3.38 -3.35
C ILE A 69 10.54 2.27 -2.40
N GLY A 70 9.56 1.44 -2.78
CA GLY A 70 9.10 0.33 -1.95
C GLY A 70 10.20 -0.68 -1.64
N THR A 71 11.07 -0.99 -2.60
CA THR A 71 12.23 -1.87 -2.36
C THR A 71 13.20 -1.26 -1.36
N VAL A 72 13.51 0.03 -1.46
CA VAL A 72 14.43 0.72 -0.54
C VAL A 72 13.81 0.85 0.85
N VAL A 73 12.59 1.37 0.95
CA VAL A 73 11.92 1.64 2.22
C VAL A 73 11.60 0.33 2.94
N PHE A 74 10.93 -0.62 2.29
CA PHE A 74 10.55 -1.88 2.94
C PHE A 74 11.73 -2.83 3.09
N GLY A 75 12.63 -2.93 2.10
CA GLY A 75 13.81 -3.79 2.19
C GLY A 75 14.84 -3.32 3.23
N SER A 76 14.83 -2.03 3.61
CA SER A 76 15.59 -1.54 4.77
C SER A 76 15.03 -2.01 6.11
N GLN A 77 13.77 -2.44 6.14
CA GLN A 77 13.18 -3.11 7.28
C GLN A 77 13.49 -4.59 7.14
N SER A 78 14.13 -5.19 8.15
CA SER A 78 14.61 -6.58 8.11
C SER A 78 13.54 -7.65 7.84
N ALA A 79 12.28 -7.27 7.68
CA ALA A 79 11.13 -8.16 7.65
C ALA A 79 10.06 -7.81 6.59
N ILE A 80 10.21 -6.79 5.74
CA ILE A 80 9.15 -6.41 4.77
C ILE A 80 9.66 -6.52 3.33
N SER A 81 8.95 -7.28 2.50
CA SER A 81 9.23 -7.43 1.06
C SER A 81 8.00 -7.07 0.22
N ALA A 82 8.22 -6.40 -0.92
CA ALA A 82 7.15 -6.01 -1.84
C ALA A 82 7.27 -6.71 -3.21
N MET A 83 6.16 -7.29 -3.67
CA MET A 83 5.95 -7.72 -5.04
C MET A 83 5.09 -6.69 -5.78
N THR A 84 5.38 -6.42 -7.04
CA THR A 84 4.64 -5.42 -7.83
C THR A 84 3.64 -6.07 -8.76
N ALA A 85 2.43 -5.53 -8.84
CA ALA A 85 1.43 -5.89 -9.84
C ALA A 85 0.85 -4.61 -10.46
N THR A 86 0.81 -4.54 -11.79
CA THR A 86 0.24 -3.42 -12.54
C THR A 86 -1.22 -3.68 -12.90
N THR A 87 -1.98 -2.60 -13.10
CA THR A 87 -3.39 -2.61 -13.54
C THR A 87 -3.50 -2.36 -15.03
#